data_AF-A0A521XCB2-F1
#
_entry.id   AF-A0A521XCB2-F1
#
_cell.length_a   1.000
_cell.length_b   1.000
_cell.length_c   1.000
_cell.angle_alpha   90.00
_cell.angle_beta   90.00
_cell.angle_gamma   90.00
#
_symmetry.space_group_name_H-M   'P 1'
#
loop_
_entity.id
_entity.type
_entity.pdbx_description
1 polymer ?
#
loop_
_entity_poly.entity_id
_entity_poly.type
_entity_poly.pdbx_seq_one_letter_code
_entity_poly.pdbx_strand_id
1 'polypeptide(L)'
;MSAPGIYRPGGPYGLLTGLAWFSFDKQKHRFRLESVHPEYSVEEIRDQTGFEFDCSDQVPFTPAPEPEILALVRGRIRNEIAETYPCFASTFANRAGIMSGRARRGFHGV
;
A
#
# COMPACT_ATOMS: atom_id res chain seq x y z
N MET A 1 13.72 21.10 -22.99
CA MET A 1 14.84 20.47 -22.24
C MET A 1 15.24 21.42 -21.12
N SER A 2 15.48 20.92 -19.91
CA SER A 2 15.91 21.76 -18.78
C SER A 2 17.27 22.41 -19.04
N ALA A 3 17.55 23.54 -18.39
CA ALA A 3 18.83 24.22 -18.49
C ALA A 3 19.99 23.36 -17.92
N PRO A 4 21.22 23.51 -18.44
CA PRO A 4 22.40 22.81 -17.93
C PRO A 4 22.66 23.09 -16.44
N GLY A 5 23.06 22.09 -15.65
CA GLY A 5 23.45 22.25 -14.25
C GLY A 5 22.35 22.02 -13.20
N ILE A 6 21.10 21.78 -13.61
CA ILE A 6 20.01 21.43 -12.67
C ILE A 6 20.00 19.92 -12.44
N TYR A 7 20.63 19.47 -11.36
CA TYR A 7 20.45 18.11 -10.85
C TYR A 7 19.02 17.98 -10.30
N ARG A 8 18.15 17.29 -11.05
CA ARG A 8 16.87 16.84 -10.52
C ARG A 8 17.03 15.36 -10.17
N PRO A 9 17.03 14.98 -8.88
CA PRO A 9 16.93 13.58 -8.48
C PRO A 9 15.50 13.10 -8.80
N GLY A 10 15.18 13.00 -10.09
CA GLY A 10 13.92 12.49 -10.58
C GLY A 10 13.94 10.96 -10.61
N GLY A 11 12.75 10.37 -10.58
CA GLY A 11 12.56 8.93 -10.71
C GLY A 11 11.82 8.33 -9.53
N PRO A 12 11.14 7.20 -9.75
CA PRO A 12 10.38 6.53 -8.70
C PRO A 12 11.29 6.04 -7.58
N TYR A 13 10.81 6.18 -6.35
CA TYR A 13 11.41 5.55 -5.16
C TYR A 13 10.76 4.19 -4.88
N GLY A 14 9.44 4.13 -5.01
CA GLY A 14 8.64 2.93 -4.83
C GLY A 14 7.19 3.17 -5.19
N LEU A 15 6.39 2.13 -5.06
CA LEU A 15 4.97 2.13 -5.36
C LEU A 15 4.23 1.45 -4.20
N LEU A 16 3.35 2.21 -3.54
CA LEU A 16 2.45 1.68 -2.52
C LEU A 16 1.05 1.59 -3.10
N THR A 17 0.42 0.44 -2.97
CA THR A 17 -0.92 0.14 -3.52
C THR A 17 -1.85 -0.36 -2.42
N GLY A 18 -3.11 -0.65 -2.76
CA GLY A 18 -4.00 -1.34 -1.82
C GLY A 18 -3.63 -2.81 -1.57
N LEU A 19 -2.71 -3.38 -2.34
CA LEU A 19 -2.33 -4.80 -2.28
C LEU A 19 -0.94 -5.02 -1.68
N ALA A 20 0.00 -4.10 -1.90
CA ALA A 20 1.42 -4.34 -1.68
C ALA A 20 2.27 -3.07 -1.69
N TRP A 21 3.50 -3.21 -1.19
CA TRP A 21 4.59 -2.25 -1.29
C TRP A 21 5.68 -2.77 -2.24
N PHE A 22 6.11 -1.92 -3.17
CA PHE A 22 7.20 -2.16 -4.11
C PHE A 22 8.31 -1.12 -3.94
N SER A 23 9.56 -1.56 -3.97
CA SER A 23 10.72 -0.69 -4.15
C SER A 23 11.03 -0.54 -5.65
N PHE A 24 11.71 0.54 -6.04
CA PHE A 24 12.22 0.70 -7.40
C PHE A 24 13.74 0.48 -7.44
N ASP A 25 14.18 -0.56 -8.14
CA ASP A 25 15.58 -0.79 -8.44
C ASP A 25 16.02 0.18 -9.55
N LYS A 26 16.78 1.21 -9.18
CA LYS A 26 17.29 2.22 -10.11
C LYS A 26 18.31 1.70 -11.12
N GLN A 27 19.02 0.61 -10.80
CA GLN A 27 20.02 0.02 -11.71
C GLN A 27 19.32 -0.83 -12.78
N LYS A 28 18.29 -1.58 -12.38
CA LYS A 28 17.51 -2.44 -13.29
C LYS A 28 16.32 -1.74 -13.93
N HIS A 29 15.99 -0.53 -13.49
CA HIS A 29 14.81 0.24 -13.90
C HIS A 29 13.49 -0.55 -13.76
N ARG A 30 13.32 -1.25 -12.63
CA ARG A 30 12.20 -2.18 -12.42
C ARG A 30 11.72 -2.18 -10.98
N PHE A 31 10.43 -2.46 -10.78
CA PHE A 31 9.86 -2.62 -9.46
C PHE A 31 10.20 -3.99 -8.88
N ARG A 32 10.42 -4.02 -7.56
CA ARG A 32 10.60 -5.24 -6.77
C ARG A 32 9.55 -5.29 -5.68
N LEU A 33 8.85 -6.42 -5.57
CA LEU A 33 7.85 -6.64 -4.52
C LEU A 33 8.56 -6.84 -3.18
N GLU A 34 8.26 -5.96 -2.21
CA GLU A 34 8.90 -5.97 -0.90
C GLU A 34 7.99 -6.52 0.19
N SER A 35 6.69 -6.25 0.12
CA SER A 35 5.72 -6.87 1.04
C SER A 35 4.32 -6.93 0.45
N VAL A 36 3.57 -7.94 0.87
CA VAL A 36 2.15 -8.13 0.54
C VAL A 36 1.31 -7.62 1.70
N HIS A 37 0.28 -6.82 1.46
CA HIS A 37 -0.64 -6.44 2.52
C HIS A 37 -1.41 -7.68 3.01
N PRO A 38 -1.79 -7.73 4.30
CA PRO A 38 -2.62 -8.81 4.81
C PRO A 38 -3.84 -9.05 3.91
N GLU A 39 -4.26 -10.31 3.78
CA GLU A 39 -5.40 -10.78 2.97
C GLU A 39 -5.14 -11.01 1.47
N TYR A 40 -3.99 -10.58 0.93
CA TYR A 40 -3.64 -10.79 -0.48
C TYR A 40 -2.52 -11.83 -0.65
N SER A 41 -2.41 -12.40 -1.85
CA SER A 41 -1.30 -13.28 -2.24
C SER A 41 -0.46 -12.66 -3.37
N VAL A 42 0.74 -13.20 -3.59
CA VAL A 42 1.61 -12.78 -4.70
C VAL A 42 0.94 -13.04 -6.05
N GLU A 43 0.18 -14.12 -6.17
CA GLU A 43 -0.60 -14.46 -7.37
C GLU A 43 -1.67 -13.41 -7.65
N GLU A 44 -2.47 -13.02 -6.66
CA GLU A 44 -3.49 -11.97 -6.85
C GLU A 44 -2.85 -10.62 -7.24
N ILE A 45 -1.66 -10.31 -6.71
CA ILE A 45 -0.90 -9.12 -7.12
C ILE A 45 -0.48 -9.23 -8.57
N ARG A 46 0.04 -10.37 -9.03
CA ARG A 46 0.42 -10.58 -10.44
C ARG A 46 -0.78 -10.42 -11.36
N ASP A 47 -1.91 -11.02 -11.02
CA ASP A 47 -3.14 -10.95 -11.81
C ASP A 47 -3.69 -9.52 -11.93
N GLN A 48 -3.44 -8.66 -10.93
CA GLN A 48 -3.88 -7.26 -10.90
C GLN A 48 -2.80 -6.26 -11.33
N THR A 49 -1.60 -6.72 -11.67
CA THR A 49 -0.49 -5.84 -12.06
C THR A 49 -0.17 -5.98 -13.54
N GLY A 50 -0.41 -4.93 -14.32
CA GLY A 50 -0.18 -4.92 -15.77
C GLY A 50 1.28 -4.78 -16.21
N PHE A 51 2.25 -4.99 -15.32
CA PHE A 51 3.69 -4.91 -15.60
C PHE A 51 4.46 -5.98 -14.82
N GLU A 52 5.59 -6.40 -15.37
CA GLU A 52 6.50 -7.34 -14.71
C GLU A 52 7.25 -6.69 -13.54
N PHE A 53 7.46 -7.45 -12.47
CA PHE A 53 8.22 -7.03 -11.29
C PHE A 53 9.08 -8.16 -10.73
N ASP A 54 10.21 -7.80 -10.12
CA ASP A 54 11.07 -8.74 -9.41
C ASP A 54 10.38 -9.19 -8.11
N CYS A 55 10.45 -10.47 -7.77
CA CYS A 55 9.83 -11.03 -6.56
C CYS A 55 10.78 -12.09 -5.97
N SER A 56 11.04 -12.04 -4.66
CA SER A 56 11.76 -13.12 -3.97
C SER A 56 10.86 -14.34 -3.74
N ASP A 57 11.48 -15.49 -3.50
CA ASP A 57 10.76 -16.74 -3.17
C ASP A 57 9.93 -16.62 -1.88
N GLN A 58 10.41 -15.80 -0.94
CA GLN A 58 9.69 -15.45 0.28
C GLN A 58 9.48 -13.94 0.31
N VAL A 59 8.22 -13.53 0.36
CA VAL A 59 7.81 -12.13 0.49
C VAL A 59 7.05 -12.00 1.82
N PRO A 60 7.48 -11.11 2.72
CA PRO A 60 6.80 -10.93 3.99
C PRO A 60 5.45 -10.23 3.82
N PHE A 61 4.57 -10.39 4.81
CA PHE A 61 3.42 -9.52 4.92
C PHE A 61 3.83 -8.14 5.43
N THR A 62 3.12 -7.10 5.00
CA THR A 62 3.27 -5.76 5.54
C THR A 62 2.87 -5.78 7.02
N PRO A 63 3.73 -5.28 7.93
CA PRO A 63 3.46 -5.30 9.35
C PRO A 63 2.25 -4.42 9.69
N ALA A 64 1.50 -4.82 10.72
CA ALA A 64 0.47 -3.97 11.28
C ALA A 64 1.11 -2.71 11.89
N PRO A 65 0.48 -1.53 11.78
CA PRO A 65 1.00 -0.32 12.42
C PRO A 65 0.92 -0.43 13.94
N GLU A 66 1.85 0.24 14.63
CA GLU A 66 1.85 0.32 16.09
C GLU A 66 0.55 0.95 16.62
N PRO A 67 0.02 0.49 17.77
CA PRO A 67 -1.22 1.02 18.35
C PRO A 67 -1.18 2.53 18.60
N GLU A 68 -0.02 3.06 19.01
CA GLU A 68 0.18 4.49 19.26
C GLU A 68 0.05 5.33 17.98
N ILE A 69 0.60 4.83 16.88
CA ILE A 69 0.49 5.48 15.55
C ILE A 69 -0.98 5.47 15.11
N LEU A 70 -1.69 4.35 15.31
CA LEU A 70 -3.11 4.27 14.99
C LEU A 70 -3.94 5.25 15.82
N ALA A 71 -3.64 5.38 17.12
CA ALA A 71 -4.32 6.34 17.99
C ALA A 71 -4.08 7.78 17.54
N LEU A 72 -2.84 8.12 17.15
CA LEU A 72 -2.49 9.45 16.65
C LEU A 72 -3.22 9.79 15.35
N VAL A 73 -3.20 8.88 14.37
CA VAL A 73 -3.85 9.08 13.06
C VAL A 73 -5.36 9.16 13.20
N ARG A 74 -5.98 8.31 14.02
CA ARG A 74 -7.44 8.24 14.21
C ARG A 74 -8.00 9.30 15.16
N GLY A 75 -7.13 9.91 15.98
CA GLY A 75 -7.48 10.96 16.94
C GLY A 75 -7.01 12.33 16.48
N ARG A 76 -5.87 12.78 17.01
CA ARG A 76 -5.37 14.16 16.83
C ARG A 76 -5.27 14.57 15.35
N ILE A 77 -4.59 13.77 14.52
CA ILE A 77 -4.35 14.13 13.12
C ILE A 77 -5.68 14.27 12.38
N ARG A 78 -6.57 13.29 12.54
CA ARG A 78 -7.91 13.32 11.95
C ARG A 78 -8.70 14.57 12.35
N ASN A 79 -8.64 14.97 13.61
CA ASN A 79 -9.34 16.16 14.10
C ASN A 79 -8.74 17.44 13.52
N GLU A 80 -7.41 17.54 13.43
CA GLU A 80 -6.72 18.69 12.85
C GLU A 80 -7.06 18.89 11.36
N ILE A 81 -7.22 17.80 10.59
CA ILE A 81 -7.57 17.90 9.17
C ILE A 81 -9.08 18.02 8.90
N ALA A 82 -9.94 17.92 9.92
CA ALA A 82 -11.38 17.85 9.75
C ALA A 82 -12.00 19.14 9.19
N GLU A 83 -11.39 20.29 9.47
CA GLU A 83 -11.79 21.57 8.88
C GLU A 83 -11.61 21.54 7.34
N THR A 84 -10.46 21.06 6.87
CA THR A 84 -10.11 21.01 5.44
C THR A 84 -10.76 19.82 4.71
N TYR A 85 -10.89 18.67 5.38
CA TYR A 85 -11.36 17.41 4.79
C TYR A 85 -12.51 16.77 5.61
N PRO A 86 -13.66 17.45 5.74
CA PRO A 86 -14.73 17.04 6.64
C PRO A 86 -15.29 15.64 6.32
N CYS A 87 -15.55 15.34 5.03
CA CYS A 87 -16.09 14.04 4.63
C CYS A 87 -15.14 12.88 4.94
N PHE A 88 -13.82 13.07 4.69
CA PHE A 88 -12.82 12.07 5.03
C PHE A 88 -12.73 11.88 6.55
N ALA A 89 -12.68 12.98 7.29
CA ALA A 89 -12.67 12.93 8.74
C ALA A 89 -13.90 12.22 9.29
N SER A 90 -15.09 12.36 8.72
CA SER A 90 -16.28 11.63 9.20
C SER A 90 -16.26 10.12 8.92
N THR A 91 -15.52 9.65 7.91
CA THR A 91 -15.50 8.24 7.45
C THR A 91 -15.06 7.26 8.53
N PHE A 92 -14.27 7.71 9.51
CA PHE A 92 -13.70 6.87 10.57
C PHE A 92 -14.38 7.03 11.93
N ALA A 93 -15.47 7.81 12.01
CA ALA A 93 -16.18 8.06 13.27
C ALA A 93 -16.79 6.79 13.89
N ASN A 94 -17.04 5.75 13.09
CA ASN A 94 -17.90 4.63 13.50
C ASN A 94 -17.38 3.22 13.14
N ARG A 95 -16.08 3.04 12.92
CA ARG A 95 -15.49 1.71 12.68
C ARG A 95 -14.77 1.19 13.92
N ALA A 96 -15.52 0.99 15.00
CA ALA A 96 -15.11 0.10 16.07
C ALA A 96 -15.19 -1.34 15.53
N GLY A 97 -14.05 -1.92 15.15
CA GLY A 97 -13.91 -3.34 14.82
C GLY A 97 -14.46 -3.75 13.46
N ILE A 98 -13.62 -3.72 12.43
CA ILE A 98 -13.85 -4.54 11.23
C ILE A 98 -12.73 -5.57 11.17
N MET A 99 -12.99 -6.74 11.76
CA MET A 99 -12.44 -8.00 11.29
C MET A 99 -13.22 -8.36 10.03
N SER A 100 -12.76 -7.92 8.86
CA SER A 100 -13.38 -8.32 7.59
C SER A 100 -12.74 -9.62 7.13
N GLY A 101 -13.20 -10.74 7.68
CA GLY A 101 -12.99 -12.04 7.04
C GLY A 101 -13.59 -12.00 5.64
N ARG A 102 -12.75 -11.84 4.61
CA ARG A 102 -13.16 -12.03 3.21
C ARG A 102 -13.50 -13.51 3.05
N ALA A 103 -14.79 -13.82 3.02
CA ALA A 103 -15.30 -15.16 2.80
C ALA A 103 -14.66 -15.75 1.53
N ARG A 104 -13.95 -16.87 1.68
CA ARG A 104 -13.40 -17.65 0.58
C ARG A 104 -14.56 -18.09 -0.32
N ARG A 105 -14.70 -17.49 -1.50
CA ARG A 105 -15.56 -18.06 -2.53
C ARG A 105 -14.95 -19.38 -2.96
N GLY A 106 -15.66 -20.45 -2.63
CA GLY A 106 -15.28 -21.82 -2.93
C GLY A 106 -15.07 -22.00 -4.43
N PHE A 107 -13.93 -22.62 -4.74
CA PHE A 107 -13.69 -23.31 -5.99
C PHE A 107 -14.74 -24.43 -6.13
N HIS A 108 -15.55 -24.40 -7.19
CA HIS A 108 -16.22 -25.61 -7.68
C HIS A 108 -15.61 -25.91 -9.04
N GLY A 109 -14.77 -26.94 -9.06
CA GLY A 109 -14.24 -27.54 -10.28
C GLY A 109 -15.05 -28.77 -10.65
N VAL A 110 -15.18 -28.92 -11.97
CA VAL A 110 -15.72 -30.03 -12.78
C VAL A 110 -17.24 -30.14 -12.83
#